data_AF-A0A0G0B7H9-F1
#
_entry.id   AF-A0A0G0B7H9-F1
#
_cell.length_a   1.000
_cell.length_b   1.000
_cell.length_c   1.000
_cell.angle_alpha   90.00
_cell.angle_beta   90.00
_cell.angle_gamma   90.00
#
_symmetry.space_group_name_H-M   'P 1'
#
loop_
_entity.id
_entity.type
_entity.pdbx_description
1 polymer ?
#
loop_
_entity_poly.entity_id
_entity_poly.type
_entity_poly.pdbx_seq_one_letter_code
_entity_poly.pdbx_strand_id
1 'polypeptide(L)'
;MPSNYPFCTIEPNVGIIEVPDERLPVLAKIVNTTKIVPAAIEFYDIAGLVRGASKGEGLGNKFLSHIREVEAIIHVVRLFE
;
A
#
# COMPACT_ATOMS: atom_id res chain seq x y z
N MET A 1 0.08 -33.06 -3.08
CA MET A 1 -0.38 -32.17 -2.01
C MET A 1 0.45 -30.91 -2.11
N PRO A 2 -0.09 -29.77 -2.60
CA PRO A 2 0.72 -28.59 -2.86
C PRO A 2 1.20 -28.00 -1.53
N SER A 3 2.50 -27.80 -1.45
CA SER A 3 3.23 -27.20 -0.34
C SER A 3 2.72 -25.79 -0.03
N ASN A 4 2.80 -25.48 1.25
CA ASN A 4 2.50 -24.23 1.93
C ASN A 4 3.27 -23.03 1.32
N TYR A 5 2.81 -22.47 0.20
CA TYR A 5 3.37 -21.23 -0.35
C TYR A 5 2.92 -20.04 0.51
N PRO A 6 3.85 -19.25 1.09
CA PRO A 6 3.54 -18.22 2.09
C PRO A 6 2.84 -16.96 1.54
N PHE A 7 2.19 -17.05 0.39
CA PHE A 7 1.66 -15.90 -0.37
C PHE A 7 0.18 -16.02 -0.72
N CYS A 8 -0.57 -16.91 -0.08
CA CYS A 8 -2.03 -16.94 -0.18
C CYS A 8 -2.68 -16.00 0.85
N THR A 9 -2.36 -14.71 0.78
CA THR A 9 -3.29 -13.67 1.26
C THR A 9 -3.96 -13.10 0.03
N ILE A 10 -5.25 -13.42 -0.13
CA ILE A 10 -6.06 -12.97 -1.29
C ILE A 10 -6.40 -11.48 -1.15
N GLU A 11 -6.39 -10.96 0.07
CA GLU A 11 -6.64 -9.55 0.37
C GLU A 11 -5.32 -8.84 0.67
N PRO A 12 -5.08 -7.66 0.07
CA PRO A 12 -3.90 -6.87 0.36
C PRO A 12 -3.93 -6.38 1.81
N ASN A 13 -2.77 -6.30 2.47
CA ASN A 13 -2.72 -5.62 3.76
C ASN A 13 -2.91 -4.13 3.52
N VAL A 14 -3.84 -3.51 4.24
CA VAL A 14 -4.13 -2.07 4.14
C VAL A 14 -3.57 -1.37 5.37
N GLY A 15 -2.70 -0.39 5.16
CA GLY A 15 -2.19 0.51 6.19
C GLY A 15 -2.71 1.93 5.97
N ILE A 16 -3.16 2.60 7.03
CA ILE A 16 -3.57 4.02 6.96
C ILE A 16 -2.48 4.85 7.63
N ILE A 17 -1.98 5.86 6.93
CA ILE A 17 -0.92 6.74 7.43
C ILE A 17 -1.38 8.19 7.30
N GLU A 18 -1.24 8.95 8.38
CA GLU A 18 -1.49 10.39 8.39
C GLU A 18 -0.36 11.14 7.67
N VAL A 19 -0.72 12.09 6.81
CA VAL A 19 0.23 12.91 6.06
C VAL A 19 0.86 13.94 7.02
N PRO A 20 2.19 13.92 7.20
CA PRO A 20 2.87 14.92 8.01
C PRO A 20 2.76 16.30 7.33
N ASP A 21 2.16 17.26 8.03
CA ASP A 21 1.96 18.62 7.54
C ASP A 21 2.21 19.66 8.65
N GLU A 22 3.34 20.35 8.55
CA GLU A 22 3.77 21.38 9.50
C GLU A 22 2.84 22.61 9.54
N ARG A 23 1.97 22.78 8.53
CA ARG A 23 1.01 23.89 8.47
C ARG A 23 -0.14 23.68 9.45
N LEU A 24 -0.50 22.44 9.74
CA LEU A 24 -1.66 22.14 10.58
C LEU A 24 -1.50 22.67 12.02
N PRO A 25 -0.35 22.49 12.71
CA PRO A 25 -0.12 23.12 14.01
C PRO A 25 -0.14 24.64 13.98
N VAL A 26 0.33 25.27 12.90
CA VAL A 26 0.31 26.73 12.76
C VAL A 26 -1.12 27.24 12.64
N LEU A 27 -1.92 26.62 11.77
CA LEU A 27 -3.33 26.94 11.60
C LEU A 27 -4.11 26.69 12.89
N ALA A 28 -3.83 25.59 13.59
CA ALA A 28 -4.49 25.26 14.85
C ALA A 28 -4.31 26.34 15.92
N LYS A 29 -3.12 26.96 15.98
CA LYS A 29 -2.84 28.12 16.84
C LYS A 29 -3.61 29.37 16.40
N ILE A 30 -3.69 29.63 15.10
CA ILE A 30 -4.38 30.81 14.56
C ILE A 30 -5.89 30.75 14.86
N VAL A 31 -6.50 29.56 14.73
CA VAL A 31 -7.93 29.37 14.96
C VAL A 31 -8.28 28.93 16.39
N ASN A 32 -7.29 28.83 17.28
CA ASN A 32 -7.43 28.38 18.67
C ASN A 32 -8.18 27.04 18.81
N THR A 33 -7.77 26.03 18.05
CA THR A 33 -8.27 24.65 18.20
C THR A 33 -7.19 23.73 18.76
N THR A 34 -7.61 22.79 19.62
CA THR A 34 -6.76 21.70 20.11
C THR A 34 -6.87 20.45 19.25
N LYS A 35 -7.85 20.40 18.34
CA LYS A 35 -8.09 19.27 17.44
C LYS A 35 -7.46 19.53 16.08
N ILE A 36 -6.53 18.67 15.69
CA ILE A 36 -5.93 18.60 14.36
C ILE A 36 -6.42 17.31 13.70
N VAL A 37 -6.87 17.40 12.45
CA VAL A 37 -7.26 16.25 11.64
C VAL A 37 -6.41 16.28 10.37
N PRO A 38 -5.36 15.45 10.27
CA PRO A 38 -4.52 15.40 9.08
C PRO A 38 -5.24 14.70 7.93
N ALA A 39 -4.73 14.92 6.71
CA ALA A 39 -5.08 14.05 5.59
C ALA A 39 -4.51 12.65 5.84
N ALA A 40 -5.17 11.62 5.32
CA ALA A 40 -4.71 10.24 5.43
C ALA A 40 -4.48 9.64 4.04
N ILE A 41 -3.50 8.74 3.94
CA ILE A 41 -3.21 7.93 2.75
C ILE A 41 -3.32 6.46 3.13
N GLU A 42 -3.96 5.68 2.26
CA GLU A 42 -4.04 4.22 2.37
C GLU A 42 -2.94 3.58 1.54
N PHE A 43 -2.15 2.72 2.16
CA PHE A 43 -1.12 1.91 1.52
C PHE A 43 -1.61 0.49 1.40
N TYR A 44 -1.63 -0.01 0.18
CA TYR A 44 -1.98 -1.38 -0.14
C TYR A 44 -0.69 -2.16 -0.38
N ASP A 45 -0.39 -3.11 0.52
CA ASP A 45 0.71 -4.05 0.34
C ASP A 45 0.24 -5.18 -0.58
N ILE A 46 0.60 -5.05 -1.86
CA ILE A 46 0.23 -6.02 -2.89
C ILE A 46 1.23 -7.17 -2.86
N ALA A 47 0.75 -8.37 -2.50
CA ALA A 47 1.55 -9.59 -2.51
C ALA A 47 2.27 -9.77 -3.86
N GLY A 48 3.60 -9.89 -3.84
CA GLY A 48 4.42 -9.91 -5.06
C GLY A 48 4.17 -11.12 -5.98
N LEU A 49 4.34 -10.92 -7.29
CA LEU A 49 4.36 -12.02 -8.25
C LEU A 49 5.69 -12.76 -8.22
N VAL A 50 5.64 -14.08 -8.06
CA VAL A 50 6.80 -14.95 -8.33
C VAL A 50 7.01 -15.04 -9.84
N ARG A 51 8.27 -15.02 -10.29
CA ARG A 51 8.66 -15.22 -11.69
C ARG A 51 8.01 -16.51 -12.22
N GLY A 52 7.06 -16.38 -13.15
CA GLY A 52 6.29 -17.51 -13.73
C GLY A 52 4.78 -17.44 -13.51
N ALA A 53 4.30 -16.58 -12.61
CA ALA A 53 2.87 -16.42 -12.31
C ALA A 53 2.02 -15.85 -13.47
N SER A 54 2.66 -15.30 -14.52
CA SER A 54 2.00 -14.80 -15.74
C SER A 54 1.65 -15.90 -16.76
N LYS A 55 2.10 -17.15 -16.57
CA LYS A 55 1.99 -18.21 -17.59
C LYS A 55 0.83 -19.22 -17.44
N GLY A 56 -0.09 -19.09 -16.46
CA GLY A 56 -1.33 -19.86 -16.59
C GLY A 56 -2.20 -20.18 -15.36
N GLU A 57 -1.81 -19.87 -14.13
CA GLU A 57 -2.62 -20.29 -12.95
C GLU A 57 -3.49 -19.18 -12.33
N GLY A 58 -3.69 -18.06 -13.02
CA GLY A 58 -4.60 -16.99 -12.59
C GLY A 58 -4.09 -16.06 -11.47
N LEU A 59 -2.98 -16.42 -10.81
CA LEU A 59 -2.31 -15.56 -9.80
C LEU A 59 -1.76 -14.25 -10.39
N GLY A 60 -1.26 -14.29 -11.63
CA GLY A 60 -0.82 -13.09 -12.39
C GLY A 60 -1.92 -12.05 -12.58
N ASN A 61 -3.14 -12.49 -12.88
CA ASN A 61 -4.25 -11.58 -13.17
C ASN A 61 -4.78 -10.90 -11.90
N LYS A 62 -4.78 -11.61 -10.76
CA LYS A 62 -5.19 -11.03 -9.47
C LYS A 62 -4.21 -9.94 -8.99
N PHE A 63 -2.92 -10.15 -9.19
CA PHE A 63 -1.93 -9.10 -8.90
C PHE A 63 -2.15 -7.85 -9.78
N LEU A 64 -2.36 -8.05 -11.08
CA LEU A 64 -2.60 -6.95 -12.01
C LEU A 64 -3.93 -6.24 -11.73
N SER A 65 -4.96 -6.92 -11.22
CA SER A 65 -6.20 -6.25 -10.81
C SER A 65 -5.98 -5.35 -9.60
N HIS A 66 -5.23 -5.79 -8.58
CA HIS A 66 -4.92 -4.93 -7.43
C HIS A 66 -4.11 -3.69 -7.82
N ILE A 67 -3.17 -3.83 -8.76
CA ILE A 67 -2.44 -2.67 -9.28
C ILE A 67 -3.36 -1.69 -10.03
N ARG A 68 -4.40 -2.18 -10.70
CA ARG A 68 -5.36 -1.33 -11.43
C ARG A 68 -6.31 -0.59 -10.51
N GLU A 69 -6.49 -1.06 -9.28
CA GLU A 69 -7.40 -0.48 -8.29
C GLU A 69 -6.76 0.67 -7.51
N VAL A 70 -5.42 0.80 -7.53
CA VAL A 70 -4.69 1.88 -6.85
C VAL A 70 -4.42 3.08 -7.77
N GLU A 71 -4.37 4.27 -7.18
CA GLU A 71 -4.11 5.53 -7.89
C GLU A 71 -2.62 5.80 -8.12
N ALA A 72 -1.75 5.16 -7.34
CA ALA A 72 -0.29 5.31 -7.41
C ALA A 72 0.43 4.01 -7.03
N ILE A 73 1.65 3.84 -7.55
CA ILE A 73 2.50 2.66 -7.29
C ILE A 73 3.82 3.11 -6.67
N ILE A 74 4.23 2.45 -5.58
CA ILE A 74 5.54 2.63 -4.96
C ILE A 74 6.43 1.44 -5.35
N HIS A 75 7.45 1.70 -6.16
CA HIS A 75 8.39 0.66 -6.58
C HIS A 75 9.63 0.67 -5.67
N VAL A 76 9.70 -0.30 -4.76
CA VAL A 76 10.83 -0.48 -3.86
C VAL A 76 12.00 -1.12 -4.63
N VAL A 77 13.13 -0.42 -4.72
CA VAL A 77 14.35 -0.89 -5.38
C VAL A 77 15.42 -1.11 -4.32
N ARG A 78 16.03 -2.30 -4.31
CA ARG A 78 17.18 -2.60 -3.45
C ARG A 78 18.41 -1.85 -3.95
N LEU A 79 19.00 -1.01 -3.10
CA LEU A 79 20.20 -0.21 -3.39
C LEU A 79 21.38 -0.53 -2.45
N PHE A 80 21.49 -1.77 -1.99
CA PHE A 80 22.56 -2.23 -1.09
C PHE A 80 23.01 -3.67 -1.43
N GLU A 81 24.27 -3.99 -1.10
CA GLU A 81 24.90 -5.32 -1.24
C GLU A 81 24.56 -6.24 -0.06
#